data_AF-A0AAV1SP83-F1
#
_entry.id   AF-A0AAV1SP83-F1
#
_cell.length_a   1.000
_cell.length_b   1.000
_cell.length_c   1.000
_cell.angle_alpha   90.00
_cell.angle_beta   90.00
_cell.angle_gamma   90.00
#
_symmetry.space_group_name_H-M   'P 1'
#
loop_
_entity.id
_entity.type
_entity.pdbx_description
1 polymer ?
#
loop_
_entity_poly.entity_id
_entity_poly.type
_entity_poly.pdbx_seq_one_letter_code
_entity_poly.pdbx_strand_id
1 'polypeptide(L)'
;MDKETELLSRLAANHLHLAQFEPLRAILTSLRTKNPDLALAVLQTIVSNSGRFDNLLWSQSCPNPSLLTFLSTLELLQFNNPTSHTWRFDSVMLRLRVEFLLLIQLLIDRATESLRKNVDLDKFEKEEEEESGVEESSGGRKEEEEVVEEGYLGNFEGLKDESGELGVLDKVLEFGVKRLKGDVDLDGNEVEGRESGERSGLGGVVEIDEAEMMSLRKVILDNANVFDALCSNVERQMKGMEVENENSGLEITLRGKSVREWRKRRRRRGVSRCLV
;
A
#
# COMPACT_ATOMS: atom_id res chain seq x y z
N MET A 1 5.88 25.76 24.34
CA MET A 1 6.76 24.81 23.62
C MET A 1 8.17 25.38 23.65
N ASP A 2 9.20 24.57 23.89
CA ASP A 2 10.59 25.03 23.87
C ASP A 2 11.06 25.37 22.44
N LYS A 3 12.01 26.29 22.28
CA LYS A 3 12.50 26.75 20.96
C LYS A 3 13.11 25.62 20.13
N GLU A 4 13.81 24.68 20.77
CA GLU A 4 14.39 23.52 20.10
C GLU A 4 13.29 22.57 19.62
N THR A 5 12.25 22.37 20.43
CA THR A 5 11.08 21.57 20.04
C THR A 5 10.36 22.18 18.85
N GLU A 6 10.16 23.50 18.84
CA GLU A 6 9.56 24.22 17.70
C GLU A 6 10.38 24.06 16.42
N LEU A 7 11.71 24.19 16.51
CA LEU A 7 12.62 23.97 15.38
C LEU A 7 12.53 22.54 14.85
N LEU A 8 12.57 21.54 15.74
CA LEU A 8 12.44 20.13 15.37
C LEU A 8 11.08 19.84 14.72
N SER A 9 9.99 20.42 15.21
CA SER A 9 8.66 20.29 14.60
C SER A 9 8.62 20.85 13.18
N ARG A 10 9.23 22.02 12.95
CA ARG A 10 9.32 22.64 11.62
C ARG A 10 10.17 21.80 10.67
N LEU A 11 11.31 21.28 11.13
CA LEU A 11 12.15 20.39 10.34
C LEU A 11 11.42 19.08 9.99
N ALA A 12 10.70 18.50 10.96
CA ALA A 12 9.89 17.30 10.72
C ALA A 12 8.83 17.56 9.64
N ALA A 13 8.10 18.68 9.72
CA ALA A 13 7.12 19.05 8.71
C ALA A 13 7.76 19.22 7.31
N ASN A 14 8.93 19.85 7.23
CA ASN A 14 9.64 20.03 5.95
C ASN A 14 10.11 18.69 5.35
N HIS A 15 10.72 17.80 6.14
CA HIS A 15 11.17 16.51 5.61
C HIS A 15 10.03 15.54 5.35
N LEU A 16 8.90 15.69 6.06
CA LEU A 16 7.65 15.03 5.70
C LEU A 16 7.16 15.55 4.34
N HIS A 17 7.05 16.87 4.15
CA HIS A 17 6.66 17.51 2.89
C HIS A 17 7.50 17.04 1.70
N LEU A 18 8.81 16.84 1.89
CA LEU A 18 9.74 16.34 0.86
C LEU A 18 9.77 14.81 0.73
N ALA A 19 8.93 14.08 1.47
CA ALA A 19 8.92 12.62 1.56
C ALA A 19 10.33 12.02 1.81
N GLN A 20 11.14 12.69 2.64
CA GLN A 20 12.50 12.27 2.99
C GLN A 20 12.48 11.55 4.34
N PHE A 21 12.19 10.25 4.29
CA PHE A 21 11.94 9.47 5.50
C PHE A 21 13.15 9.41 6.45
N GLU A 22 14.37 9.23 5.95
CA GLU A 22 15.55 9.08 6.81
C GLU A 22 15.88 10.35 7.63
N PRO A 23 15.91 11.56 7.02
CA PRO A 23 15.97 12.81 7.76
C PRO A 23 14.81 12.98 8.75
N LEU A 24 13.58 12.67 8.33
CA LEU A 24 12.39 12.73 9.19
C LEU A 24 12.56 11.83 10.42
N ARG A 25 13.05 10.59 10.24
CA ARG A 25 13.31 9.63 11.32
C ARG A 25 14.33 10.16 12.32
N ALA A 26 15.41 10.76 11.84
CA ALA A 26 16.42 11.36 12.73
C ALA A 26 15.80 12.47 13.59
N ILE A 27 14.99 13.33 12.99
CA ILE A 27 14.31 14.42 13.69
C ILE A 27 13.28 13.87 14.70
N LEU A 28 12.49 12.88 14.33
CA LEU A 28 11.52 12.24 15.23
C LEU A 28 12.22 11.53 16.39
N THR A 29 13.41 10.96 16.16
CA THR A 29 14.23 10.36 17.22
C THR A 29 14.72 11.42 18.21
N SER A 30 15.22 12.57 17.72
CA SER A 30 15.56 13.71 18.57
C SER A 30 14.33 14.24 19.32
N LEU A 31 13.21 14.41 18.63
CA LEU A 31 11.96 14.88 19.19
C LEU A 31 11.46 13.94 20.30
N ARG A 32 11.58 12.63 20.12
CA ARG A 32 11.20 11.63 21.13
C ARG A 32 11.93 11.83 22.47
N THR A 33 13.19 12.27 22.44
CA THR A 33 13.96 12.53 23.68
C THR A 33 13.55 13.83 24.38
N LYS A 34 13.03 14.82 23.64
CA LYS A 34 12.70 16.16 24.14
C LYS A 34 11.22 16.29 24.49
N ASN A 35 10.36 15.75 23.63
CA ASN A 35 8.91 15.75 23.74
C ASN A 35 8.37 14.44 23.13
N PRO A 36 8.34 13.34 23.92
CA PRO A 36 7.88 12.04 23.44
C PRO A 36 6.42 12.06 22.99
N ASP A 37 5.56 12.83 23.67
CA ASP A 37 4.13 12.93 23.34
C ASP A 37 3.92 13.54 21.96
N LEU A 38 4.69 14.57 21.60
CA LEU A 38 4.62 15.18 20.27
C LEU A 38 5.16 14.25 19.18
N ALA A 39 6.28 13.57 19.43
CA ALA A 39 6.81 12.59 18.48
C ALA A 39 5.83 11.43 18.24
N LEU A 40 5.19 10.95 19.32
CA LEU A 40 4.14 9.94 19.27
C LEU A 40 2.94 10.44 18.45
N ALA A 41 2.45 11.65 18.73
CA ALA A 41 1.32 12.24 18.03
C ALA A 41 1.58 12.41 16.52
N VAL A 42 2.78 12.86 16.13
CA VAL A 42 3.18 12.97 14.71
C VAL A 42 3.14 11.60 14.03
N LEU A 43 3.75 10.58 14.63
CA LEU A 43 3.77 9.22 14.08
C LEU A 43 2.37 8.60 14.00
N GLN A 44 1.56 8.75 15.05
CA GLN A 44 0.17 8.30 15.05
C GLN A 44 -0.65 8.99 13.97
N THR A 45 -0.44 10.28 13.74
CA THR A 45 -1.11 11.05 12.69
C THR A 45 -0.73 10.55 11.29
N ILE A 46 0.56 10.31 11.03
CA ILE A 46 1.02 9.77 9.75
C ILE A 46 0.40 8.40 9.48
N VAL A 47 0.41 7.51 10.48
CA VAL A 47 -0.11 6.14 10.32
C VAL A 47 -1.63 6.13 10.20
N SER A 48 -2.35 6.97 10.97
CA SER A 48 -3.82 7.07 10.91
C SER A 48 -4.32 7.59 9.57
N ASN A 49 -3.55 8.45 8.92
CA ASN A 49 -3.84 8.94 7.57
C ASN A 49 -3.28 8.02 6.47
N SER A 50 -2.73 6.85 6.80
CA SER A 50 -2.08 5.95 5.84
C SER A 50 -1.03 6.67 4.98
N GLY A 51 -0.30 7.62 5.58
CA GLY A 51 0.72 8.41 4.90
C GLY A 51 0.17 9.32 3.79
N ARG A 52 -1.15 9.46 3.67
CA ARG A 52 -1.79 10.27 2.63
C ARG A 52 -1.95 11.70 3.11
N PHE A 53 -1.20 12.60 2.50
CA PHE A 53 -1.29 14.03 2.70
C PHE A 53 -1.24 14.72 1.34
N ASP A 54 -2.06 15.74 1.13
CA ASP A 54 -2.25 16.36 -0.19
C ASP A 54 -1.01 17.08 -0.71
N ASN A 55 -0.20 17.62 0.20
CA ASN A 55 0.93 18.47 -0.12
C ASN A 55 2.27 17.72 0.02
N LEU A 56 2.37 16.45 -0.39
CA LEU A 56 3.64 15.71 -0.35
C LEU A 56 4.33 15.71 -1.70
N LEU A 57 5.63 16.05 -1.70
CA LEU A 57 6.53 15.87 -2.82
C LEU A 57 7.19 14.50 -2.68
N TRP A 58 6.57 13.47 -3.27
CA TRP A 58 7.10 12.10 -3.24
C TRP A 58 8.53 12.05 -3.78
N SER A 59 9.38 11.27 -3.12
CA SER A 59 10.80 11.18 -3.43
C SER A 59 11.21 9.74 -3.68
N GLN A 60 12.38 9.52 -4.28
CA GLN A 60 12.93 8.17 -4.45
C GLN A 60 13.15 7.45 -3.11
N SER A 61 13.36 8.18 -2.01
CA SER A 61 13.51 7.60 -0.67
C SER A 61 12.19 7.12 -0.09
N CYS A 62 11.07 7.72 -0.50
CA CYS A 62 9.73 7.33 -0.08
C CYS A 62 8.75 7.67 -1.21
N PRO A 63 8.51 6.74 -2.16
CA PRO A 63 7.79 7.06 -3.39
C PRO A 63 6.28 6.98 -3.26
N ASN A 64 5.75 6.37 -2.18
CA ASN A 64 4.32 6.18 -2.02
C ASN A 64 3.85 6.25 -0.54
N PRO A 65 2.56 6.55 -0.29
CA PRO A 65 1.98 6.64 1.05
C PRO A 65 2.11 5.36 1.88
N SER A 66 1.97 4.19 1.23
CA SER A 66 2.00 2.90 1.91
C SER A 66 3.37 2.61 2.53
N LEU A 67 4.45 2.99 1.84
CA LEU A 67 5.81 2.89 2.37
C LEU A 67 6.02 3.88 3.51
N LEU A 68 5.58 5.14 3.37
CA LEU A 68 5.65 6.13 4.45
C LEU A 68 4.96 5.61 5.71
N THR A 69 3.74 5.08 5.56
CA THR A 69 2.97 4.47 6.65
C THR A 69 3.73 3.33 7.31
N PHE A 70 4.30 2.43 6.52
CA PHE A 70 5.05 1.28 7.03
C PHE A 70 6.28 1.71 7.82
N LEU A 71 7.10 2.60 7.25
CA LEU A 71 8.30 3.08 7.90
C LEU A 71 7.98 3.88 9.17
N SER A 72 6.96 4.76 9.14
CA SER A 72 6.47 5.45 10.33
C SER A 72 5.93 4.49 11.38
N THR A 73 5.28 3.39 10.99
CA THR A 73 4.82 2.36 11.92
C THR A 73 5.99 1.68 12.63
N LEU A 74 7.10 1.40 11.94
CA LEU A 74 8.28 0.81 12.58
C LEU A 74 8.85 1.72 13.67
N GLU A 75 8.85 3.04 13.45
CA GLU A 75 9.29 4.02 14.47
C GLU A 75 8.28 4.15 15.61
N LEU A 76 6.98 4.12 15.30
CA LEU A 76 5.89 4.18 16.27
C LEU A 76 5.95 2.98 17.24
N LEU A 77 6.23 1.78 16.72
CA LEU A 77 6.30 0.55 17.52
C LEU A 77 7.48 0.52 18.51
N GLN A 78 8.40 1.48 18.47
CA GLN A 78 9.44 1.64 19.48
C GLN A 78 8.95 2.34 20.76
N PHE A 79 7.74 2.89 20.76
CA PHE A 79 7.11 3.45 21.96
C PHE A 79 6.45 2.34 22.79
N ASN A 80 6.33 2.54 24.11
CA ASN A 80 5.74 1.54 25.01
C ASN A 80 4.25 1.28 24.74
N ASN A 81 3.51 2.33 24.36
CA ASN A 81 2.05 2.31 24.19
C ASN A 81 1.65 2.94 22.84
N PRO A 82 2.03 2.33 21.71
CA PRO A 82 1.90 2.95 20.38
C PRO A 82 0.44 3.12 19.94
N THR A 83 -0.45 2.24 20.40
CA THR A 83 -1.86 2.19 19.95
C THR A 83 -2.87 2.70 20.96
N SER A 84 -2.50 2.87 22.24
CA SER A 84 -3.39 2.93 23.40
C SER A 84 -4.45 4.05 23.41
N HIS A 85 -4.39 5.01 22.49
CA HIS A 85 -5.39 6.06 22.34
C HIS A 85 -5.95 6.20 20.93
N THR A 86 -5.28 5.67 19.90
CA THR A 86 -5.63 5.93 18.49
C THR A 86 -6.39 4.77 17.86
N TRP A 87 -6.08 3.54 18.26
CA TRP A 87 -6.67 2.33 17.69
C TRP A 87 -7.15 1.40 18.79
N ARG A 88 -8.26 0.70 18.54
CA ARG A 88 -8.79 -0.32 19.45
C ARG A 88 -8.06 -1.66 19.39
N PHE A 89 -7.15 -1.81 18.43
CA PHE A 89 -6.37 -3.02 18.23
C PHE A 89 -4.92 -2.86 18.71
N ASP A 90 -4.23 -3.98 18.94
CA ASP A 90 -2.88 -4.01 19.48
C ASP A 90 -1.79 -3.66 18.44
N SER A 91 -0.54 -3.60 18.91
CA SER A 91 0.63 -3.30 18.07
C SER A 91 0.88 -4.35 16.98
N VAL A 92 0.55 -5.62 17.25
CA VAL A 92 0.68 -6.73 16.29
C VAL A 92 -0.31 -6.53 15.14
N MET A 93 -1.57 -6.21 15.46
CA MET A 93 -2.60 -5.96 14.48
C MET A 93 -2.34 -4.68 13.69
N LEU A 94 -1.82 -3.63 14.32
CA LEU A 94 -1.37 -2.41 13.63
C LEU A 94 -0.34 -2.76 12.55
N ARG A 95 0.71 -3.50 12.93
CA ARG A 95 1.74 -3.93 12.01
C ARG A 95 1.17 -4.75 10.85
N LEU A 96 0.25 -5.68 11.13
CA LEU A 96 -0.38 -6.51 10.10
C LEU A 96 -1.20 -5.67 9.11
N ARG A 97 -2.00 -4.71 9.59
CA ARG A 97 -2.82 -3.82 8.75
C ARG A 97 -1.95 -2.93 7.86
N VAL A 98 -0.82 -2.45 8.38
CA VAL A 98 0.11 -1.62 7.60
C VAL A 98 0.92 -2.46 6.61
N GLU A 99 1.38 -3.65 6.99
CA GLU A 99 2.01 -4.61 6.08
C GLU A 99 1.07 -4.99 4.93
N PHE A 100 -0.22 -5.13 5.20
CA PHE A 100 -1.23 -5.36 4.16
C PHE A 100 -1.24 -4.25 3.11
N LEU A 101 -1.25 -2.97 3.53
CA LEU A 101 -1.19 -1.83 2.60
C LEU A 101 0.06 -1.88 1.73
N LEU A 102 1.22 -2.14 2.34
CA LEU A 102 2.49 -2.21 1.62
C LEU A 102 2.51 -3.36 0.59
N LEU A 103 1.96 -4.52 0.94
CA LEU A 103 1.88 -5.67 0.03
C LEU A 103 0.96 -5.39 -1.17
N ILE A 104 -0.17 -4.72 -0.94
CA ILE A 104 -1.06 -4.32 -2.04
C ILE A 104 -0.40 -3.26 -2.92
N GLN A 105 0.24 -2.24 -2.33
CA GLN A 105 0.99 -1.24 -3.09
C GLN A 105 2.08 -1.88 -3.95
N LEU A 106 2.81 -2.85 -3.41
CA LEU A 106 3.81 -3.59 -4.17
C LEU A 106 3.21 -4.36 -5.36
N LEU A 107 1.99 -4.89 -5.22
CA LEU A 107 1.28 -5.51 -6.34
C LEU A 107 0.87 -4.48 -7.39
N ILE A 108 0.40 -3.30 -6.97
CA ILE A 108 0.06 -2.18 -7.87
C ILE A 108 1.28 -1.72 -8.65
N ASP A 109 2.41 -1.50 -7.96
CA ASP A 109 3.66 -1.03 -8.58
C ASP A 109 4.15 -2.04 -9.64
N ARG A 110 4.13 -3.34 -9.31
CA ARG A 110 4.54 -4.40 -10.25
C ARG A 110 3.56 -4.62 -11.40
N ALA A 111 2.25 -4.52 -11.14
CA ALA A 111 1.24 -4.58 -12.19
C ALA A 111 1.39 -3.40 -13.15
N THR A 112 1.66 -2.21 -12.61
CA THR A 112 1.97 -0.99 -13.37
C THR A 112 3.21 -1.15 -14.24
N GLU A 113 4.31 -1.68 -13.69
CA GLU A 113 5.53 -1.98 -14.45
C GLU A 113 5.30 -3.02 -15.55
N SER A 114 4.53 -4.08 -15.26
CA SER A 114 4.19 -5.12 -16.23
C SER A 114 3.37 -4.53 -17.39
N LEU A 115 2.41 -3.65 -17.09
CA LEU A 115 1.61 -2.98 -18.10
C LEU A 115 2.46 -2.08 -19.00
N ARG A 116 3.40 -1.30 -18.42
CA ARG A 116 4.35 -0.47 -19.17
C ARG A 116 5.18 -1.30 -20.15
N LYS A 117 5.74 -2.42 -19.68
CA LYS A 117 6.53 -3.33 -20.53
C LYS A 117 5.72 -3.88 -21.71
N ASN A 118 4.45 -4.21 -21.50
CA ASN A 118 3.61 -4.69 -22.61
C ASN A 118 3.35 -3.57 -23.64
N VAL A 119 3.09 -2.34 -23.19
CA VAL A 119 2.89 -1.19 -24.09
C VAL A 119 4.17 -0.86 -24.87
N ASP A 120 5.34 -0.95 -24.24
CA ASP A 120 6.61 -0.71 -24.92
C ASP A 120 6.86 -1.78 -26.00
N LEU A 121 6.55 -3.06 -25.73
CA LEU A 121 6.62 -4.14 -26.72
C LEU A 121 5.66 -3.91 -27.90
N ASP A 122 4.42 -3.48 -27.64
CA ASP A 122 3.43 -3.18 -28.70
C ASP A 122 3.89 -2.04 -29.63
N LYS A 123 4.74 -1.12 -29.15
CA LYS A 123 5.33 -0.07 -29.99
C LYS A 123 6.40 -0.64 -30.93
N PHE A 124 7.30 -1.47 -30.41
CA PHE A 124 8.32 -2.12 -31.22
C PHE A 124 7.71 -3.05 -32.28
N GLU A 125 6.65 -3.80 -31.96
CA GLU A 125 5.97 -4.67 -32.94
C GLU A 125 5.33 -3.86 -34.08
N LYS A 126 4.80 -2.66 -33.81
CA LYS A 126 4.22 -1.78 -34.84
C LYS A 126 5.27 -1.12 -35.72
N GLU A 127 6.43 -0.77 -35.17
CA GLU A 127 7.56 -0.25 -35.94
C GLU A 127 8.15 -1.31 -36.89
N GLU A 128 8.24 -2.58 -36.44
CA GLU A 128 8.68 -3.69 -37.31
C GLU A 128 7.67 -4.02 -38.43
N GLU A 129 6.36 -3.86 -38.19
CA GLU A 129 5.34 -4.06 -39.23
C GLU A 129 5.35 -2.94 -40.28
N GLU A 130 5.62 -1.69 -39.89
CA GLU A 130 5.75 -0.55 -40.81
C GLU A 130 7.05 -0.58 -41.65
N GLU A 131 8.13 -1.22 -41.16
CA GLU A 131 9.38 -1.38 -41.92
C GLU A 131 9.32 -2.50 -42.97
N SER A 132 8.26 -3.32 -42.98
CA SER A 132 8.07 -4.40 -43.97
C SER A 132 7.40 -3.96 -45.29
N GLY A 133 7.07 -2.67 -45.41
CA GLY A 133 6.43 -2.08 -46.59
C GLY A 133 7.26 -1.00 -47.29
N VAL A 134 7.91 -1.38 -48.39
CA VAL A 134 8.41 -0.56 -49.52
C VAL A 134 9.89 -0.07 -49.49
N GLU A 135 10.65 -0.75 -50.36
CA GLU A 135 11.70 -0.30 -51.31
C GLU A 135 12.83 0.69 -50.93
N GLU A 136 14.02 0.30 -51.38
CA GLU A 136 15.31 1.00 -51.46
C GLU A 136 15.27 2.55 -51.54
N SER A 137 15.90 3.24 -50.58
CA SER A 137 16.76 4.38 -50.90
C SER A 137 17.72 4.72 -49.76
N SER A 138 18.91 5.15 -50.16
CA SER A 138 20.14 5.28 -49.40
C SER A 138 20.18 6.37 -48.32
N GLY A 139 20.83 6.06 -47.20
CA GLY A 139 21.94 6.87 -46.67
C GLY A 139 21.64 7.77 -45.46
N GLY A 140 22.39 7.51 -44.37
CA GLY A 140 22.69 8.52 -43.34
C GLY A 140 22.55 8.03 -41.91
N ARG A 141 23.61 7.41 -41.36
CA ARG A 141 23.77 7.23 -39.91
C ARG A 141 23.74 8.58 -39.21
N LYS A 142 22.83 8.74 -38.26
CA LYS A 142 22.99 9.64 -37.12
C LYS A 142 22.70 8.85 -35.85
N GLU A 143 23.75 8.63 -35.07
CA GLU A 143 23.64 8.26 -33.67
C GLU A 143 23.15 9.51 -32.95
N GLU A 144 21.86 9.56 -32.61
CA GLU A 144 21.34 10.51 -31.64
C GLU A 144 21.13 9.74 -30.34
N GLU A 145 21.98 10.04 -29.35
CA GLU A 145 21.76 9.66 -27.95
C GLU A 145 20.42 10.26 -27.52
N GLU A 146 19.38 9.43 -27.49
CA GLU A 146 18.10 9.81 -26.94
C GLU A 146 18.25 9.87 -25.41
N VAL A 147 18.39 11.10 -24.91
CA VAL A 147 18.22 11.40 -23.49
C VAL A 147 16.77 11.09 -23.16
N VAL A 148 16.53 9.90 -22.60
CA VAL A 148 15.23 9.50 -22.04
C VAL A 148 14.95 10.42 -20.85
N GLU A 149 14.28 11.53 -21.12
CA GLU A 149 13.76 12.44 -20.11
C GLU A 149 12.68 11.66 -19.34
N GLU A 150 12.98 11.40 -18.06
CA GLU A 150 12.18 10.66 -17.09
C GLU A 150 10.89 11.44 -16.73
N GLY A 151 10.03 11.67 -17.72
CA GLY A 151 8.70 12.28 -17.60
C GLY A 151 7.65 11.27 -17.14
N TYR A 152 7.93 10.50 -16.09
CA TYR A 152 6.95 9.61 -15.48
C TYR A 152 5.99 10.44 -14.63
N LEU A 153 4.72 10.51 -15.04
CA LEU A 153 3.50 10.51 -14.20
C LEU A 153 2.25 11.01 -14.97
N GLY A 154 2.41 11.75 -16.08
CA GLY A 154 1.29 12.46 -16.72
C GLY A 154 0.24 11.61 -17.46
N ASN A 155 0.57 10.37 -17.86
CA ASN A 155 -0.31 9.57 -18.74
C ASN A 155 -0.80 8.24 -18.12
N PHE A 156 -0.52 7.97 -16.85
CA PHE A 156 -0.83 6.66 -16.25
C PHE A 156 -2.23 6.56 -15.63
N GLU A 157 -2.86 7.68 -15.26
CA GLU A 157 -4.23 7.67 -14.74
C GLU A 157 -5.22 7.10 -15.76
N GLY A 158 -5.03 7.35 -17.06
CA GLY A 158 -5.87 6.76 -18.13
C GLY A 158 -5.66 5.25 -18.32
N LEU A 159 -4.48 4.70 -17.99
CA LEU A 159 -4.18 3.26 -18.09
C LEU A 159 -4.81 2.45 -16.95
N LYS A 160 -5.08 3.09 -15.80
CA LYS A 160 -5.82 2.47 -14.68
C LYS A 160 -7.28 2.17 -15.03
N ASP A 161 -7.89 3.03 -15.85
CA ASP A 161 -9.29 2.86 -16.27
C ASP A 161 -9.46 1.72 -17.29
N GLU A 162 -8.39 1.34 -18.00
CA GLU A 162 -8.38 0.25 -18.99
C GLU A 162 -7.96 -1.10 -18.38
N SER A 163 -7.14 -1.11 -17.32
CA SER A 163 -6.73 -2.34 -16.62
C SER A 163 -7.64 -2.63 -15.42
N GLY A 164 -8.55 -3.58 -15.60
CA GLY A 164 -9.40 -4.08 -14.51
C GLY A 164 -8.61 -4.55 -13.28
N GLU A 165 -7.37 -5.01 -13.47
CA GLU A 165 -6.50 -5.46 -12.37
C GLU A 165 -6.11 -4.31 -11.42
N LEU A 166 -5.71 -3.16 -11.98
CA LEU A 166 -5.30 -1.99 -11.19
C LEU A 166 -6.47 -1.43 -10.41
N GLY A 167 -7.66 -1.36 -11.02
CA GLY A 167 -8.89 -0.93 -10.35
C GLY A 167 -9.25 -1.80 -9.15
N VAL A 168 -9.13 -3.14 -9.28
CA VAL A 168 -9.40 -4.05 -8.15
C VAL A 168 -8.37 -3.90 -7.04
N LEU A 169 -7.08 -3.79 -7.38
CA LEU A 169 -6.02 -3.59 -6.38
C LEU A 169 -6.18 -2.24 -5.65
N ASP A 170 -6.55 -1.17 -6.35
CA ASP A 170 -6.84 0.13 -5.74
C ASP A 170 -8.04 0.04 -4.77
N LYS A 171 -9.14 -0.63 -5.16
CA LYS A 171 -10.28 -0.89 -4.26
C LYS A 171 -9.85 -1.62 -2.97
N VAL A 172 -8.99 -2.64 -3.10
CA VAL A 172 -8.48 -3.41 -1.97
C VAL A 172 -7.55 -2.56 -1.09
N LEU A 173 -6.73 -1.69 -1.69
CA LEU A 173 -5.88 -0.74 -0.96
C LEU A 173 -6.74 0.24 -0.16
N GLU A 174 -7.75 0.85 -0.78
CA GLU A 174 -8.68 1.78 -0.14
C GLU A 174 -9.40 1.15 1.05
N PHE A 175 -9.79 -0.12 0.94
CA PHE A 175 -10.37 -0.84 2.06
C PHE A 175 -9.39 -1.02 3.22
N GLY A 176 -8.12 -1.34 2.92
CA GLY A 176 -7.08 -1.38 3.93
C GLY A 176 -6.92 -0.04 4.64
N VAL A 177 -6.96 1.07 3.89
CA VAL A 177 -6.82 2.44 4.42
C VAL A 177 -7.97 2.76 5.35
N LYS A 178 -9.22 2.47 4.94
CA LYS A 178 -10.41 2.63 5.79
C LYS A 178 -10.30 1.82 7.09
N ARG A 179 -9.72 0.62 7.04
CA ARG A 179 -9.48 -0.22 8.22
C ARG A 179 -8.31 0.23 9.07
N LEU A 180 -7.37 1.01 8.53
CA LEU A 180 -6.24 1.54 9.29
C LEU A 180 -6.60 2.85 10.01
N LYS A 181 -7.60 3.60 9.53
CA LYS A 181 -8.02 4.85 10.21
C LYS A 181 -8.29 4.60 11.70
N GLY A 182 -7.76 5.50 12.52
CA GLY A 182 -7.94 5.45 13.98
C GLY A 182 -9.40 5.60 14.37
N ASP A 183 -9.74 5.08 15.55
CA ASP A 183 -11.10 5.13 16.10
C ASP A 183 -11.41 6.49 16.76
N VAL A 184 -10.48 7.45 16.71
CA VAL A 184 -10.60 8.77 17.34
C VAL A 184 -10.96 9.80 16.28
N ASP A 185 -12.16 10.36 16.42
CA ASP A 185 -12.54 11.63 15.80
C ASP A 185 -11.54 12.69 16.30
N LEU A 186 -10.51 13.01 15.50
CA LEU A 186 -9.68 14.19 15.73
C LEU A 186 -10.56 15.42 15.45
N ASP A 187 -11.18 15.91 16.51
CA ASP A 187 -11.97 17.13 16.53
C ASP A 187 -11.14 18.32 16.00
N GLY A 188 -11.62 18.96 14.93
CA GLY A 188 -11.17 20.28 14.49
C GLY A 188 -10.23 20.35 13.27
N ASN A 189 -10.73 20.03 12.07
CA ASN A 189 -10.72 20.98 10.94
C ASN A 189 -11.64 20.46 9.82
N GLU A 190 -12.88 20.95 9.81
CA GLU A 190 -13.79 20.76 8.69
C GLU A 190 -13.24 21.52 7.47
N VAL A 191 -12.63 20.80 6.53
CA VAL A 191 -12.64 21.25 5.14
C VAL A 191 -13.88 20.61 4.53
N GLU A 192 -14.94 21.42 4.48
CA GLU A 192 -16.22 21.11 3.86
C GLU A 192 -16.02 20.55 2.44
N GLY A 193 -16.43 19.31 2.23
CA GLY A 193 -16.23 18.65 0.94
C GLY A 193 -16.71 17.20 0.88
N ARG A 194 -18.04 17.04 0.96
CA ARG A 194 -18.85 15.87 0.55
C ARG A 194 -19.06 14.72 1.55
N GLU A 195 -20.36 14.56 1.79
CA GLU A 195 -21.11 13.34 2.10
C GLU A 195 -21.07 12.83 3.54
N SER A 196 -21.96 13.45 4.32
CA SER A 196 -23.05 12.77 5.04
C SER A 196 -22.72 11.44 5.71
N GLY A 197 -22.42 11.52 7.01
CA GLY A 197 -23.20 10.82 8.03
C GLY A 197 -23.39 9.31 7.84
N GLU A 198 -22.32 8.54 7.94
CA GLU A 198 -22.39 7.16 8.45
C GLU A 198 -21.32 6.96 9.53
N ARG A 199 -21.69 7.22 10.79
CA ARG A 199 -21.11 6.45 11.90
C ARG A 199 -21.63 5.03 11.77
N SER A 200 -21.01 4.22 10.92
CA SER A 200 -21.29 2.79 10.86
C SER A 200 -20.05 2.01 11.29
N GLY A 201 -20.16 1.41 12.47
CA GLY A 201 -19.22 0.39 12.91
C GLY A 201 -19.18 -0.79 11.93
N LEU A 202 -18.06 -1.50 11.96
CA LEU A 202 -17.83 -2.79 11.30
C LEU A 202 -17.92 -2.77 9.76
N GLY A 203 -16.76 -2.49 9.15
CA GLY A 203 -16.31 -3.16 7.93
C GLY A 203 -17.14 -2.90 6.68
N GLY A 204 -16.87 -1.79 6.00
CA GLY A 204 -17.35 -1.60 4.62
C GLY A 204 -16.96 -2.79 3.77
N VAL A 205 -17.92 -3.57 3.32
CA VAL A 205 -17.68 -4.75 2.48
C VAL A 205 -17.19 -4.25 1.12
N VAL A 206 -16.00 -4.69 0.70
CA VAL A 206 -15.60 -4.53 -0.70
C VAL A 206 -16.28 -5.65 -1.46
N GLU A 207 -17.25 -5.28 -2.28
CA GLU A 207 -17.83 -6.19 -3.25
C GLU A 207 -16.85 -6.26 -4.43
N ILE A 208 -16.24 -7.43 -4.61
CA ILE A 208 -15.42 -7.78 -5.77
C ILE A 208 -16.14 -8.93 -6.45
N ASP A 209 -16.55 -8.74 -7.70
CA ASP A 209 -17.23 -9.80 -8.44
C ASP A 209 -16.25 -10.87 -8.96
N GLU A 210 -16.77 -11.96 -9.53
CA GLU A 210 -15.93 -13.04 -10.05
C GLU A 210 -15.10 -12.61 -11.27
N ALA A 211 -15.63 -11.73 -12.12
CA ALA A 211 -14.92 -11.25 -13.31
C ALA A 211 -13.77 -10.31 -12.92
N GLU A 212 -14.00 -9.42 -11.97
CA GLU A 212 -13.01 -8.56 -11.33
C GLU A 212 -11.91 -9.40 -10.66
N MET A 213 -12.27 -10.45 -9.92
CA MET A 213 -11.29 -11.38 -9.34
C MET A 213 -10.47 -12.11 -10.41
N MET A 214 -11.11 -12.48 -11.53
CA MET A 214 -10.44 -13.17 -12.64
C MET A 214 -9.47 -12.26 -13.40
N SER A 215 -9.67 -10.93 -13.39
CA SER A 215 -8.69 -9.98 -13.94
C SER A 215 -7.34 -10.12 -13.23
N LEU A 216 -7.33 -10.29 -11.91
CA LEU A 216 -6.11 -10.42 -11.11
C LEU A 216 -5.31 -11.70 -11.40
N ARG A 217 -5.84 -12.65 -12.17
CA ARG A 217 -5.22 -13.97 -12.39
C ARG A 217 -3.78 -13.87 -12.87
N LYS A 218 -3.47 -13.00 -13.83
CA LYS A 218 -2.10 -12.81 -14.34
C LYS A 218 -1.19 -12.24 -13.24
N VAL A 219 -1.63 -11.14 -12.62
CA VAL A 219 -0.89 -10.46 -11.53
C VAL A 219 -0.57 -11.41 -10.38
N ILE A 220 -1.52 -12.26 -9.97
CA ILE A 220 -1.36 -13.25 -8.90
C ILE A 220 -0.32 -14.30 -9.27
N LEU A 221 -0.35 -14.81 -10.50
CA LEU A 221 0.60 -15.83 -10.96
C LEU A 221 2.02 -15.27 -11.04
N ASP A 222 2.17 -14.06 -11.57
CA ASP A 222 3.45 -13.39 -11.74
C ASP A 222 4.06 -12.97 -10.38
N ASN A 223 3.21 -12.74 -9.37
CA ASN A 223 3.61 -12.27 -8.03
C ASN A 223 3.24 -13.24 -6.91
N ALA A 224 3.31 -14.54 -7.18
CA ALA A 224 2.85 -15.59 -6.27
C ALA A 224 3.45 -15.51 -4.85
N ASN A 225 4.70 -15.04 -4.71
CA ASN A 225 5.35 -14.85 -3.42
C ASN A 225 4.74 -13.70 -2.61
N VAL A 226 4.46 -12.56 -3.24
CA VAL A 226 3.80 -11.41 -2.59
C VAL A 226 2.36 -11.76 -2.25
N PHE A 227 1.67 -12.47 -3.13
CA PHE A 227 0.30 -12.92 -2.88
C PHE A 227 0.23 -13.97 -1.74
N ASP A 228 1.21 -14.87 -1.64
CA ASP A 228 1.31 -15.80 -0.51
C ASP A 228 1.53 -15.07 0.82
N ALA A 229 2.40 -14.06 0.83
CA ALA A 229 2.60 -13.18 1.98
C ALA A 229 1.33 -12.41 2.35
N LEU A 230 0.60 -11.88 1.36
CA LEU A 230 -0.68 -11.21 1.55
C LEU A 230 -1.73 -12.15 2.15
N CYS A 231 -1.88 -13.36 1.59
CA CYS A 231 -2.78 -14.38 2.12
C CYS A 231 -2.44 -14.75 3.57
N SER A 232 -1.16 -14.91 3.87
CA SER A 232 -0.68 -15.20 5.23
C SER A 232 -0.98 -14.05 6.19
N ASN A 233 -0.79 -12.81 5.74
CA ASN A 233 -1.11 -11.61 6.50
C ASN A 233 -2.61 -11.54 6.81
N VAL A 234 -3.49 -11.72 5.81
CA VAL A 234 -4.94 -11.75 5.99
C VAL A 234 -5.36 -12.88 6.95
N GLU A 235 -4.80 -14.09 6.80
CA GLU A 235 -5.08 -15.20 7.71
C GLU A 235 -4.73 -14.84 9.17
N ARG A 236 -3.65 -14.11 9.41
CA ARG A 236 -3.24 -13.66 10.75
C ARG A 236 -4.15 -12.56 11.28
N GLN A 237 -4.57 -11.62 10.44
CA GLN A 237 -5.55 -10.60 10.80
C GLN A 237 -6.90 -11.22 11.22
N MET A 238 -7.36 -12.25 10.50
CA MET A 238 -8.61 -12.96 10.80
C MET A 238 -8.52 -13.73 12.13
N LYS A 239 -7.41 -14.41 12.40
CA LYS A 239 -7.21 -15.11 13.68
C LYS A 239 -7.09 -14.16 14.87
N GLY A 240 -6.51 -12.98 14.68
CA GLY A 240 -6.47 -11.95 15.73
C GLY A 240 -7.88 -11.54 16.17
N MET A 241 -8.82 -11.46 15.23
CA MET A 241 -10.23 -11.17 15.51
C MET A 241 -10.96 -12.33 16.22
N GLU A 242 -10.54 -13.59 16.04
CA GLU A 242 -11.14 -14.74 16.74
C GLU A 242 -10.83 -14.74 18.25
N VAL A 243 -9.65 -14.26 18.66
CA VAL A 243 -9.23 -14.20 20.08
C VAL A 243 -9.94 -13.07 20.83
N GLU A 244 -10.25 -11.96 20.16
CA GLU A 244 -11.03 -10.85 20.76
C GLU A 244 -12.54 -11.18 20.85
N ASN A 245 -13.04 -12.07 19.97
CA ASN A 245 -14.46 -12.41 19.88
C ASN A 245 -14.93 -13.55 20.80
N GLU A 246 -14.07 -14.17 21.62
CA GLU A 246 -14.52 -15.16 22.61
C GLU A 246 -15.47 -14.56 23.66
N ASN A 247 -15.59 -13.23 23.73
CA ASN A 247 -16.56 -12.50 24.57
C ASN A 247 -17.71 -11.82 23.80
N SER A 248 -17.81 -11.95 22.49
CA SER A 248 -18.95 -11.44 21.72
C SER A 248 -19.46 -12.53 20.79
N GLY A 249 -20.54 -13.20 21.21
CA GLY A 249 -21.26 -14.20 20.43
C GLY A 249 -21.90 -13.61 19.18
N LEU A 250 -21.09 -13.37 18.15
CA LEU A 250 -21.53 -13.06 16.80
C LEU A 250 -20.92 -14.05 15.82
N GLU A 251 -21.82 -14.94 15.44
CA GLU A 251 -21.72 -16.05 14.52
C GLU A 251 -21.40 -15.52 13.11
N ILE A 252 -20.21 -15.82 12.58
CA ILE A 252 -20.00 -15.88 11.13
C ILE A 252 -19.90 -17.35 10.78
N THR A 253 -20.97 -17.87 10.18
CA THR A 253 -21.08 -19.21 9.60
C THR A 253 -20.16 -19.38 8.38
N LEU A 254 -18.84 -19.33 8.58
CA LEU A 254 -17.91 -19.90 7.62
C LEU A 254 -17.79 -21.39 7.91
N ARG A 255 -18.61 -22.16 7.18
CA ARG A 255 -18.60 -23.60 7.01
C ARG A 255 -17.17 -24.18 7.14
N GLY A 256 -16.78 -24.54 8.37
CA GLY A 256 -15.43 -24.92 8.83
C GLY A 256 -14.86 -26.25 8.30
N LYS A 257 -15.25 -26.62 7.07
CA LYS A 257 -14.77 -27.82 6.36
C LYS A 257 -13.75 -27.47 5.25
N SER A 258 -13.82 -26.29 4.63
CA SER A 258 -12.92 -25.91 3.52
C SER A 258 -11.48 -25.59 3.94
N VAL A 259 -11.29 -24.87 5.06
CA VAL A 259 -9.96 -24.40 5.52
C VAL A 259 -9.04 -25.56 5.93
N ARG A 260 -9.61 -26.64 6.51
CA ARG A 260 -8.86 -27.86 6.85
C ARG A 260 -8.43 -28.64 5.61
N GLU A 261 -9.19 -28.55 4.53
CA GLU A 261 -8.88 -29.22 3.26
C GLU A 261 -7.78 -28.47 2.48
N TRP A 262 -7.78 -27.14 2.52
CA TRP A 262 -6.71 -26.30 2.00
C TRP A 262 -5.36 -26.57 2.68
N ARG A 263 -5.34 -26.71 4.02
CA ARG A 263 -4.14 -27.09 4.78
C ARG A 263 -3.56 -28.45 4.36
N LYS A 264 -4.42 -29.44 4.07
CA LYS A 264 -4.00 -30.76 3.57
C LYS A 264 -3.46 -30.68 2.15
N ARG A 265 -4.03 -29.84 1.27
CA ARG A 265 -3.51 -29.61 -0.09
C ARG A 265 -2.16 -28.88 -0.09
N ARG A 266 -1.95 -27.90 0.81
CA ARG A 266 -0.68 -27.15 0.93
C ARG A 266 0.49 -28.05 1.37
N ARG A 267 0.27 -28.93 2.37
CA ARG A 267 1.28 -29.93 2.78
C ARG A 267 1.60 -30.95 1.69
N ARG A 268 0.64 -31.30 0.84
CA ARG A 268 0.87 -32.22 -0.29
C ARG A 268 1.62 -31.57 -1.44
N ARG A 269 1.36 -30.30 -1.76
CA ARG A 269 2.06 -29.58 -2.85
C ARG A 269 3.47 -29.12 -2.47
N GLY A 270 3.75 -28.85 -1.19
CA GLY A 270 5.09 -28.50 -0.72
C GLY A 270 6.08 -29.68 -0.67
N VAL A 271 5.59 -30.92 -0.58
CA VAL A 271 6.44 -32.13 -0.55
C VAL A 271 6.72 -32.68 -1.95
N SER A 272 5.87 -32.39 -2.96
CA SER A 272 6.07 -32.86 -4.35
C SER A 272 6.92 -31.97 -5.24
N ARG A 273 7.54 -30.89 -4.74
CA ARG A 273 8.56 -30.11 -5.50
C ARG A 273 10.01 -30.43 -5.11
N CYS A 274 10.22 -31.42 -4.25
CA CYS A 274 11.51 -32.03 -3.99
C CYS A 274 11.46 -33.52 -4.33
N LEU A 275 11.16 -33.86 -5.59
CA LEU A 275 11.51 -35.11 -6.25
C LEU A 275 10.89 -35.10 -7.66
N VAL A 276 11.76 -35.36 -8.65
CA VAL A 276 11.61 -35.29 -10.11
C VAL A 276 11.94 -33.94 -10.72
#